data_AF-A0A350XCW1-F1
#
_entry.id   AF-A0A350XCW1-F1
#
_cell.length_a   1.000
_cell.length_b   1.000
_cell.length_c   1.000
_cell.angle_alpha   90.00
_cell.angle_beta   90.00
_cell.angle_gamma   90.00
#
_symmetry.space_group_name_H-M   'P 1'
#
loop_
_entity.id
_entity.type
_entity.pdbx_description
1 polymer ?
#
loop_
_entity_poly.entity_id
_entity_poly.type
_entity_poly.pdbx_seq_one_letter_code
_entity_poly.pdbx_strand_id
1 'polypeptide(L)'
;MLTQSEQKVKEVKFFDNLFALAFPSLPKSRTHNFTAEVEGVNYVLELLDSGRAQMTGYGKGIKRGDYIILTTDKIPYRVEAIDYYSSPPELWTALVVKV
;
A
#
# COMPACT_ATOMS: atom_id res chain seq x y z
N MET A 1 -11.29 -36.24 -19.48
CA MET A 1 -10.86 -34.89 -19.90
C MET A 1 -11.97 -33.93 -19.53
N LEU A 2 -11.78 -33.09 -18.52
CA LEU A 2 -12.72 -32.03 -18.13
C LEU A 2 -11.92 -30.74 -17.96
N THR A 3 -12.18 -29.81 -18.87
CA THR A 3 -11.53 -28.51 -19.01
C THR A 3 -12.02 -27.59 -17.90
N GLN A 4 -11.14 -27.20 -16.96
CA GLN A 4 -11.44 -26.13 -16.02
C GLN A 4 -11.25 -24.78 -16.74
N SER A 5 -12.34 -24.05 -16.85
CA SER A 5 -12.40 -22.70 -17.40
C SER A 5 -11.63 -21.70 -16.53
N GLU A 6 -10.72 -20.96 -17.16
CA GLU A 6 -10.02 -19.81 -16.59
C GLU A 6 -11.01 -18.74 -16.08
N GLN A 7 -11.23 -18.67 -14.77
CA GLN A 7 -11.79 -17.48 -14.15
C GLN A 7 -10.66 -16.48 -13.87
N LYS A 8 -10.31 -15.70 -14.89
CA LYS A 8 -9.46 -14.51 -14.75
C LYS A 8 -10.28 -13.41 -14.08
N VAL A 9 -10.22 -13.36 -12.75
CA VAL A 9 -10.85 -12.34 -11.91
C VAL A 9 -10.36 -10.95 -12.37
N LYS A 10 -11.22 -10.20 -13.06
CA LYS A 10 -11.02 -8.78 -13.36
C LYS A 10 -11.53 -7.94 -12.18
N GLU A 11 -10.93 -8.11 -11.01
CA GLU A 11 -11.08 -7.16 -9.91
C GLU A 11 -9.76 -6.42 -9.78
N VAL A 12 -9.69 -5.19 -10.30
CA VAL A 12 -9.07 -4.00 -9.66
C VAL A 12 -9.34 -2.84 -10.61
N LYS A 13 -10.56 -2.25 -10.56
CA LYS A 13 -10.86 -0.91 -11.13
C LYS A 13 -12.00 -0.19 -10.43
N PHE A 14 -12.77 -0.88 -9.59
CA PHE A 14 -13.94 -0.28 -8.93
C PHE A 14 -13.54 0.91 -8.05
N PHE A 15 -12.54 0.74 -7.18
CA PHE A 15 -12.09 1.81 -6.29
C PHE A 15 -11.40 2.95 -7.04
N ASP A 16 -10.59 2.64 -8.06
CA ASP A 16 -9.90 3.66 -8.86
C ASP A 16 -10.86 4.61 -9.58
N ASN A 17 -11.95 4.06 -10.13
CA ASN A 17 -12.98 4.86 -10.78
C ASN A 17 -13.76 5.70 -9.75
N LEU A 18 -14.08 5.15 -8.58
CA LEU A 18 -14.81 5.87 -7.54
C LEU A 18 -14.02 7.10 -7.05
N PHE A 19 -12.71 6.94 -6.81
CA PHE A 19 -11.84 8.04 -6.38
C PHE A 19 -11.63 9.10 -7.47
N ALA A 20 -11.45 8.69 -8.73
CA ALA A 20 -11.27 9.62 -9.85
C ALA A 20 -12.51 10.48 -10.14
N LEU A 21 -13.71 9.93 -9.92
CA LEU A 21 -14.97 10.67 -10.09
C LEU A 21 -15.22 11.66 -8.94
N ALA A 22 -14.76 11.35 -7.73
CA ALA A 22 -14.97 12.20 -6.55
C ALA A 22 -13.91 13.32 -6.42
N PHE A 23 -12.69 13.12 -6.93
CA PHE A 23 -11.58 14.06 -6.78
C PHE A 23 -10.85 14.26 -8.12
N PRO A 24 -11.25 15.29 -8.92
CA PRO A 24 -10.82 15.45 -10.31
C PRO A 24 -9.35 15.87 -10.50
N SER A 25 -8.59 16.14 -9.43
CA SER A 25 -7.14 16.32 -9.49
C SER A 25 -6.47 15.03 -9.04
N LEU A 26 -5.61 14.46 -9.91
CA LEU A 26 -4.68 13.39 -9.52
C LEU A 26 -4.00 13.81 -8.22
N PRO A 27 -4.29 13.16 -7.08
CA PRO A 27 -3.79 13.62 -5.81
C PRO A 27 -2.28 13.59 -5.86
N LYS A 28 -1.61 14.73 -5.65
CA LYS A 28 -0.14 14.78 -5.60
C LYS A 28 0.36 13.69 -4.66
N SER A 29 1.21 12.81 -5.16
CA SER A 29 1.84 11.74 -4.37
C SER A 29 2.69 12.40 -3.29
N ARG A 30 2.57 11.93 -2.06
CA ARG A 30 3.39 12.37 -0.94
C ARG A 30 4.41 11.29 -0.58
N THR A 31 5.53 11.73 -0.03
CA THR A 31 6.53 10.83 0.55
C THR A 31 6.40 10.86 2.06
N HIS A 32 6.22 9.68 2.66
CA HIS A 32 6.15 9.48 4.10
C HIS A 32 7.49 8.94 4.56
N ASN A 33 8.11 9.64 5.51
CA ASN A 33 9.44 9.28 5.99
C ASN A 33 9.35 8.50 7.30
N PHE A 34 9.69 7.22 7.24
CA PHE A 34 9.74 6.30 8.38
C PHE A 34 11.18 6.07 8.86
N THR A 35 12.17 6.85 8.43
CA THR A 35 13.59 6.65 8.80
C THR A 35 13.90 6.84 10.29
N ALA A 36 12.98 7.45 11.04
CA ALA A 36 13.08 7.60 12.49
C ALA A 36 12.29 6.52 13.25
N GLU A 37 11.53 5.69 12.55
CA GLU A 37 10.62 4.70 13.12
C GLU A 37 11.32 3.34 13.26
N VAL A 38 10.87 2.53 14.22
CA VAL A 38 11.46 1.22 14.55
C VAL A 38 10.59 0.10 13.98
N GLU A 39 11.20 -0.76 13.15
CA GLU A 39 10.55 -1.97 12.63
C GLU A 39 10.24 -2.96 13.76
N GLY A 40 9.08 -3.61 13.72
CA GLY A 40 8.53 -4.45 14.78
C GLY A 40 7.79 -3.68 15.88
N VAL A 41 7.90 -2.34 15.91
CA VAL A 41 7.23 -1.47 16.89
C VAL A 41 6.22 -0.55 16.20
N ASN A 42 6.70 0.28 15.28
CA ASN A 42 5.90 1.30 14.59
C ASN A 42 5.32 0.77 13.28
N TYR A 43 6.04 -0.16 12.64
CA TYR A 43 5.61 -0.85 11.44
C TYR A 43 6.24 -2.25 11.36
N VAL A 44 5.67 -3.11 10.53
CA VAL A 44 6.21 -4.41 10.14
C VAL A 44 6.20 -4.47 8.62
N LEU A 45 7.31 -4.89 8.01
CA LEU A 45 7.43 -5.12 6.58
C LEU A 45 7.63 -6.61 6.30
N GLU A 46 6.73 -7.19 5.52
CA GLU A 46 6.78 -8.59 5.11
C GLU A 46 7.01 -8.68 3.60
N LEU A 47 8.15 -9.24 3.20
CA LEU A 47 8.47 -9.43 1.78
C LEU A 47 7.57 -10.53 1.20
N LEU A 48 6.90 -10.21 0.09
CA LEU A 48 6.03 -11.14 -0.63
C LEU A 48 6.79 -11.84 -1.77
N ASP A 49 7.41 -11.05 -2.64
CA ASP A 49 8.23 -11.52 -3.77
C ASP A 49 9.25 -10.45 -4.23
N SER A 50 9.82 -10.61 -5.43
CA SER A 50 10.82 -9.70 -5.98
C SER A 50 10.28 -8.29 -6.19
N GLY A 51 10.44 -7.47 -5.15
CA GLY A 51 10.09 -6.05 -5.15
C GLY A 51 8.72 -5.74 -4.57
N ARG A 52 7.91 -6.73 -4.15
CA ARG A 52 6.64 -6.48 -3.44
C ARG A 52 6.74 -6.85 -1.97
N ALA A 53 6.12 -6.04 -1.14
CA ALA A 53 6.01 -6.28 0.29
C ALA A 53 4.64 -5.85 0.81
N GLN A 54 4.19 -6.49 1.88
CA GLN A 54 3.11 -5.99 2.71
C GLN A 54 3.71 -5.19 3.85
N MET A 55 3.17 -4.00 4.12
CA MET A 55 3.59 -3.18 5.25
C MET A 55 2.38 -2.92 6.13
N THR A 56 2.49 -3.24 7.42
CA THR A 56 1.49 -2.89 8.42
C THR A 56 2.09 -1.84 9.33
N GLY A 57 1.37 -0.76 9.63
CA GLY A 57 1.88 0.31 10.47
C GLY A 57 0.78 1.19 11.04
N TYR A 58 1.20 2.17 11.84
CA TYR A 58 0.30 3.15 12.45
C TYR A 58 0.41 4.52 11.78
N GLY A 59 -0.64 5.33 11.91
CA GLY A 59 -0.72 6.71 11.44
C GLY A 59 -1.83 6.94 10.42
N LYS A 60 -1.84 8.13 9.80
CA LYS A 60 -2.91 8.55 8.89
C LYS A 60 -2.38 9.23 7.65
N GLY A 61 -3.19 9.16 6.58
CA GLY A 61 -3.01 10.00 5.40
C GLY A 61 -2.06 9.43 4.34
N ILE A 62 -1.57 8.21 4.52
CA ILE A 62 -0.99 7.40 3.44
C ILE A 62 -2.11 6.98 2.50
N LYS A 63 -1.90 7.13 1.20
CA LYS A 63 -2.86 6.72 0.16
C LYS A 63 -2.13 5.99 -0.97
N ARG A 64 -2.89 5.28 -1.80
CA ARG A 64 -2.37 4.71 -3.05
C ARG A 64 -1.62 5.77 -3.87
N GLY A 65 -0.45 5.40 -4.37
CA GLY A 65 0.44 6.24 -5.15
C GLY A 65 1.42 7.08 -4.33
N ASP A 66 1.29 7.12 -3.01
CA ASP A 66 2.31 7.70 -2.14
C ASP A 66 3.57 6.82 -2.08
N TYR A 67 4.65 7.38 -1.53
CA TYR A 67 5.91 6.70 -1.30
C TYR A 67 6.22 6.60 0.19
N ILE A 68 6.87 5.51 0.60
CA ILE A 68 7.35 5.28 1.96
C ILE A 68 8.86 5.07 1.89
N ILE A 69 9.61 5.76 2.75
CA ILE A 69 11.06 5.56 2.92
C ILE A 69 11.29 4.97 4.30
N LEU A 70 11.97 3.82 4.36
CA LEU A 70 12.23 3.10 5.59
C LEU A 70 13.65 3.36 6.10
N THR A 71 13.88 3.15 7.39
CA THR A 71 15.22 3.26 8.01
C THR A 71 16.22 2.28 7.40
N THR A 72 15.77 1.04 7.20
CA THR A 72 16.59 -0.10 6.74
C THR A 72 16.88 -0.05 5.24
N ASP A 73 16.04 0.62 4.45
CA ASP A 73 16.15 0.67 3.01
C ASP A 73 16.05 2.11 2.51
N LYS A 74 17.14 2.61 1.91
CA LYS A 74 17.18 3.95 1.31
C LYS A 74 16.38 4.04 0.01
N ILE A 75 15.86 2.91 -0.49
CA ILE A 75 15.04 2.87 -1.69
C ILE A 75 13.57 3.07 -1.30
N PRO A 76 12.85 3.99 -1.97
CA PRO A 76 11.46 4.24 -1.68
C PRO A 76 10.56 3.07 -2.14
N TYR A 77 9.50 2.85 -1.38
CA TYR A 77 8.42 1.93 -1.71
C TYR A 77 7.18 2.71 -2.14
N ARG A 78 6.61 2.40 -3.30
CA ARG A 78 5.34 2.98 -3.76
C ARG A 78 4.16 2.18 -3.22
N VAL A 79 3.14 2.87 -2.70
CA VAL A 79 1.91 2.25 -2.19
C VAL A 79 0.99 1.90 -3.35
N GLU A 80 0.72 0.61 -3.57
CA GLU A 80 -0.20 0.14 -4.61
C GLU A 80 -1.63 -0.09 -4.08
N ALA A 81 -1.77 -0.51 -2.83
CA ALA A 81 -3.05 -0.63 -2.14
C ALA A 81 -2.87 -0.33 -0.65
N ILE A 82 -3.92 0.14 0.03
CA ILE A 82 -3.89 0.38 1.47
C ILE A 82 -5.29 0.25 2.06
N ASP A 83 -5.38 -0.45 3.18
CA ASP A 83 -6.58 -0.60 3.99
C ASP A 83 -6.33 0.01 5.37
N TYR A 84 -7.30 0.81 5.83
CA TYR A 84 -7.29 1.40 7.17
C TYR A 84 -8.28 0.67 8.07
N TYR A 85 -7.86 0.42 9.30
CA TYR A 85 -8.67 -0.22 10.33
C TYR A 85 -9.09 0.80 11.39
N SER A 86 -10.31 0.65 11.89
CA SER A 86 -10.83 1.49 12.99
C SER A 86 -10.47 0.97 14.37
N SER A 87 -9.98 -0.27 14.47
CA SER A 87 -9.59 -0.90 15.72
C SER A 87 -8.40 -1.85 15.49
N PRO A 88 -7.21 -1.56 16.05
CA PRO A 88 -6.87 -0.32 16.74
C PRO A 88 -6.94 0.90 15.78
N PRO A 89 -7.25 2.10 16.30
CA PRO A 89 -7.34 3.29 15.47
C PRO A 89 -5.99 3.60 14.84
N GLU A 90 -6.03 4.15 13.61
CA GLU A 90 -4.85 4.53 12.84
C GLU A 90 -3.97 3.37 12.38
N LEU A 91 -4.39 2.12 12.57
CA LEU A 91 -3.72 0.98 11.97
C LEU A 91 -4.07 0.91 10.49
N TRP A 92 -3.07 0.59 9.68
CA TRP A 92 -3.25 0.32 8.27
C TRP A 92 -2.35 -0.82 7.81
N THR A 93 -2.78 -1.50 6.74
CA THR A 93 -1.98 -2.47 6.01
C THR A 93 -1.94 -2.06 4.54
N ALA A 94 -0.75 -1.98 3.97
CA ALA A 94 -0.51 -1.54 2.60
C ALA A 94 0.23 -2.62 1.81
N LEU A 95 -0.13 -2.76 0.53
CA LEU A 95 0.71 -3.42 -0.45
C LEU A 95 1.65 -2.38 -1.04
N VAL A 96 2.95 -2.62 -0.94
CA VAL A 96 3.99 -1.70 -1.39
C VAL A 96 4.94 -2.36 -2.37
N VAL A 97 5.46 -1.58 -3.32
CA VAL A 97 6.38 -2.03 -4.36
C VAL A 97 7.64 -1.18 -4.34
N LYS A 98 8.80 -1.82 -4.28
CA LYS A 98 10.11 -1.18 -4.36
C LYS A 98 10.28 -0.52 -5.74
N VAL A 99 10.76 0.72 -5.76
CA VAL A 99 10.95 1.53 -6.98
C VAL A 99 12.38 1.40 -7.51
#